data_AF-A0A7V6SI79-F1
#
_entry.id   AF-A0A7V6SI79-F1
#
_cell.length_a   1.000
_cell.length_b   1.000
_cell.length_c   1.000
_cell.angle_alpha   90.00
_cell.angle_beta   90.00
_cell.angle_gamma   90.00
#
_symmetry.space_group_name_H-M   'P 1'
#
loop_
_entity.id
_entity.type
_entity.pdbx_description
1 polymer ?
#
loop_
_entity_poly.entity_id
_entity_poly.type
_entity_poly.pdbx_seq_one_letter_code
_entity_poly.pdbx_strand_id
1 'polypeptide(L)'
;MSSAIPPTTPQRRSMWFLIGRGLLVGILALLVIAVGGHVIKRFSAAHAARSDVAENLPAAHAGLAERRAAVEELVEPVLGVPQQSATRLHCDFRSMDRGWFAFSYVQECELVAQTLYEVGEATTGELRAALESVDEIAFPGHTSRSDAECPALRYSHGPNRLEHRHYPPGSDSSGDRNCRMPSTPTAPLSDDDTYLEPEALDRSRGWVISTHAWPVSSTELGCAFPQILFCRNPLNDPAIP
;
A
#
# COMPACT_ATOMS: atom_id res chain seq x y z
N MET A 1 23.35 -86.63 -33.51
CA MET A 1 23.25 -85.73 -32.34
C MET A 1 23.51 -84.32 -32.83
N SER A 2 22.45 -83.58 -33.19
CA SER A 2 22.54 -82.18 -33.61
C SER A 2 21.95 -81.31 -32.51
N SER A 3 22.80 -80.54 -31.83
CA SER A 3 22.36 -79.50 -30.89
C SER A 3 21.82 -78.31 -31.67
N ALA A 4 20.52 -78.03 -31.51
CA ALA A 4 19.90 -76.81 -31.98
C ALA A 4 20.11 -75.70 -30.93
N ILE A 5 20.82 -74.64 -31.31
CA ILE A 5 20.99 -73.43 -30.50
C ILE A 5 19.74 -72.56 -30.68
N PRO A 6 19.03 -72.17 -29.60
CA PRO A 6 17.86 -71.31 -29.73
C PRO A 6 18.27 -69.87 -30.11
N PRO A 7 17.57 -69.21 -31.04
CA PRO A 7 17.85 -67.83 -31.38
C PRO A 7 17.41 -66.92 -30.24
N THR A 8 18.38 -66.34 -29.53
CA THR A 8 18.15 -65.20 -28.64
C THR A 8 17.74 -64.00 -29.48
N THR A 9 16.49 -63.55 -29.35
CA THR A 9 16.01 -62.28 -29.92
C THR A 9 16.33 -61.14 -28.95
N PRO A 10 17.29 -60.24 -29.24
CA PRO A 10 17.66 -59.16 -28.35
C PRO A 10 17.22 -57.83 -28.96
N GLN A 11 15.91 -57.57 -29.09
CA GLN A 11 15.52 -56.35 -29.82
C GLN A 11 14.18 -55.71 -29.45
N ARG A 12 13.66 -55.92 -28.24
CA ARG A 12 12.44 -55.23 -27.80
C ARG A 12 12.62 -54.24 -26.64
N ARG A 13 13.79 -54.19 -25.99
CA ARG A 13 14.06 -53.24 -24.89
C ARG A 13 14.46 -51.84 -25.37
N SER A 14 15.21 -51.73 -26.46
CA SER A 14 15.75 -50.44 -26.95
C SER A 14 14.65 -49.42 -27.36
N MET A 15 13.57 -49.90 -27.98
CA MET A 15 12.53 -49.01 -28.53
C MET A 15 11.70 -48.30 -27.44
N TRP A 16 11.44 -48.95 -26.30
CA TRP A 16 10.72 -48.34 -25.18
C TRP A 16 11.54 -47.26 -24.46
N PHE A 17 12.87 -47.40 -24.42
CA PHE A 17 13.75 -46.36 -23.86
C PHE A 17 13.77 -45.08 -24.71
N LEU A 18 13.72 -45.20 -26.04
CA LEU A 18 13.68 -44.04 -26.93
C LEU A 18 12.35 -43.28 -26.83
N ILE A 19 11.22 -44.02 -26.76
CA ILE A 19 9.89 -43.43 -26.56
C ILE A 19 9.80 -42.74 -25.19
N GLY A 20 10.30 -43.38 -24.13
CA GLY A 20 10.32 -42.80 -22.78
C GLY A 20 11.15 -41.52 -22.68
N ARG A 21 12.30 -41.45 -23.36
CA ARG A 21 13.13 -40.23 -23.41
C ARG A 21 12.48 -39.11 -24.20
N GLY A 22 11.84 -39.42 -25.34
CA GLY A 22 11.09 -38.42 -26.11
C GLY A 22 9.94 -37.80 -25.32
N LEU A 23 9.17 -38.63 -24.59
CA LEU A 23 8.10 -38.17 -23.72
C LEU A 23 8.62 -37.29 -22.57
N LEU A 24 9.70 -37.72 -21.91
CA LEU A 24 10.31 -36.95 -20.82
C LEU A 24 10.79 -35.57 -21.29
N VAL A 25 11.49 -35.49 -22.43
CA VAL A 25 11.96 -34.23 -23.01
C VAL A 25 10.77 -33.35 -23.40
N GLY A 26 9.72 -33.93 -23.99
CA GLY A 26 8.49 -33.21 -24.32
C GLY A 26 7.83 -32.60 -23.08
N ILE A 27 7.69 -33.36 -21.99
CA ILE A 27 7.13 -32.88 -20.72
C ILE A 27 8.00 -31.78 -20.11
N LEU A 28 9.33 -31.97 -20.10
CA LEU A 28 10.27 -30.95 -19.60
C LEU A 28 10.16 -29.64 -20.40
N ALA A 29 10.10 -29.71 -21.72
CA ALA A 29 9.93 -28.53 -22.57
C ALA A 29 8.60 -27.82 -22.28
N LEU A 30 7.51 -28.57 -22.11
CA LEU A 30 6.19 -28.03 -21.76
C LEU A 30 6.20 -27.36 -20.38
N LEU A 31 6.86 -27.97 -19.40
CA LEU A 31 7.04 -27.38 -18.08
C LEU A 31 7.86 -26.09 -18.14
N VAL A 32 8.95 -26.05 -18.91
CA VAL A 32 9.76 -24.83 -19.08
C VAL A 32 8.94 -23.71 -19.74
N ILE A 33 8.13 -24.02 -20.75
CA ILE A 33 7.26 -23.03 -21.39
C ILE A 33 6.18 -22.55 -20.42
N ALA A 34 5.56 -23.45 -19.66
CA ALA A 34 4.52 -23.11 -18.70
C ALA A 34 5.07 -22.24 -17.56
N VAL A 35 6.21 -22.62 -16.97
CA VAL A 35 6.87 -21.85 -15.92
C VAL A 35 7.39 -20.52 -16.47
N GLY A 36 8.03 -20.53 -17.65
CA GLY A 36 8.54 -19.32 -18.30
C GLY A 36 7.42 -18.32 -18.63
N GLY A 37 6.32 -18.79 -19.21
CA GLY A 37 5.14 -17.96 -19.49
C GLY A 37 4.52 -17.38 -18.22
N HIS A 38 4.47 -18.17 -17.14
CA HIS A 38 3.99 -17.70 -15.83
C HIS A 38 4.88 -16.61 -15.23
N VAL A 39 6.21 -16.75 -15.36
CA VAL A 39 7.17 -15.74 -14.90
C VAL A 39 7.06 -14.44 -15.72
N ILE A 40 6.98 -14.53 -17.05
CA ILE A 40 6.85 -13.34 -17.93
C ILE A 40 5.59 -12.54 -17.60
N LYS A 41 4.44 -13.22 -17.42
CA LYS A 41 3.17 -12.57 -17.07
C LYS A 41 3.24 -11.81 -15.73
N ARG A 42 4.04 -12.31 -14.78
CA ARG A 42 4.25 -11.64 -13.48
C ARG A 42 5.07 -10.37 -13.62
N PHE A 43 6.16 -10.42 -14.36
CA PHE A 43 7.01 -9.25 -14.59
C PHE A 43 6.28 -8.16 -15.37
N SER A 44 5.43 -8.52 -16.34
CA SER A 44 4.65 -7.53 -17.08
C SER A 44 3.63 -6.81 -16.21
N ALA A 45 2.95 -7.52 -15.29
CA ALA A 45 1.98 -6.90 -14.38
C ALA A 45 2.66 -5.93 -13.40
N ALA A 46 3.81 -6.32 -12.85
CA ALA A 46 4.64 -5.45 -12.02
C ALA A 46 5.13 -4.19 -12.75
N HIS A 47 5.59 -4.35 -13.99
CA HIS A 47 6.06 -3.22 -14.79
C HIS A 47 4.90 -2.27 -15.14
N ALA A 48 3.74 -2.81 -15.49
CA ALA A 48 2.53 -2.03 -15.74
C ALA A 48 2.12 -1.22 -14.50
N ALA A 49 2.09 -1.83 -13.30
CA ALA A 49 1.76 -1.13 -12.06
C ALA A 49 2.74 0.01 -11.75
N ARG A 50 4.04 -0.18 -11.98
CA ARG A 50 5.05 0.88 -11.82
C ARG A 50 4.88 2.00 -12.82
N SER A 51 4.64 1.66 -14.08
CA SER A 51 4.41 2.64 -15.14
C SER A 51 3.17 3.47 -14.82
N ASP A 52 2.09 2.84 -14.36
CA ASP A 52 0.84 3.51 -13.99
C ASP A 52 1.06 4.48 -12.82
N VAL A 53 1.82 4.09 -11.79
CA VAL A 53 2.18 5.02 -10.71
C VAL A 53 3.02 6.19 -11.22
N ALA A 54 4.08 5.91 -12.00
CA ALA A 54 4.96 6.96 -12.51
C ALA A 54 4.23 7.95 -13.44
N GLU A 55 3.26 7.47 -14.22
CA GLU A 55 2.43 8.28 -15.11
C GLU A 55 1.47 9.20 -14.34
N ASN A 56 0.85 8.68 -13.28
CA ASN A 56 -0.19 9.41 -12.53
C ASN A 56 0.34 10.25 -11.35
N LEU A 57 1.56 9.97 -10.87
CA LEU A 57 2.13 10.64 -9.70
C LEU A 57 2.23 12.17 -9.83
N PRO A 58 2.65 12.75 -10.97
CA PRO A 58 2.70 14.21 -11.12
C PRO A 58 1.34 14.89 -10.99
N ALA A 59 0.28 14.27 -11.56
CA ALA A 59 -1.08 14.77 -11.45
C ALA A 59 -1.60 14.66 -10.02
N ALA A 60 -1.26 13.59 -9.31
CA ALA A 60 -1.60 13.41 -7.91
C ALA A 60 -0.90 14.44 -7.01
N HIS A 61 0.37 14.79 -7.25
CA HIS A 61 1.05 15.87 -6.54
C HIS A 61 0.34 17.21 -6.72
N ALA A 62 -0.04 17.55 -7.96
CA ALA A 62 -0.75 18.80 -8.25
C ALA A 62 -2.12 18.85 -7.54
N GLY A 63 -2.91 17.78 -7.65
CA GLY A 63 -4.22 17.69 -7.00
C GLY A 63 -4.15 17.73 -5.47
N LEU A 64 -3.16 17.04 -4.89
CA LEU A 64 -2.94 17.07 -3.45
C LEU A 64 -2.50 18.45 -2.96
N ALA A 65 -1.60 19.14 -3.68
CA ALA A 65 -1.14 20.48 -3.30
C ALA A 65 -2.28 21.51 -3.32
N GLU A 66 -3.10 21.52 -4.37
CA GLU A 66 -4.27 22.39 -4.47
C GLU A 66 -5.26 22.11 -3.34
N ARG A 67 -5.61 20.84 -3.12
CA ARG A 67 -6.57 20.47 -2.09
C ARG A 67 -6.06 20.76 -0.67
N ARG A 68 -4.78 20.52 -0.43
CA ARG A 68 -4.14 20.77 0.85
C ARG A 68 -4.16 22.26 1.17
N ALA A 69 -3.76 23.12 0.23
CA ALA A 69 -3.78 24.57 0.42
C ALA A 69 -5.18 25.09 0.80
N ALA A 70 -6.22 24.61 0.09
CA ALA A 70 -7.60 25.00 0.37
C ALA A 70 -8.09 24.55 1.76
N VAL A 71 -7.65 23.39 2.25
CA VAL A 71 -8.01 22.92 3.59
C VAL A 71 -7.18 23.62 4.67
N GLU A 72 -5.90 23.85 4.44
CA GLU A 72 -5.03 24.56 5.39
C GLU A 72 -5.55 25.97 5.67
N GLU A 73 -6.00 26.69 4.65
CA GLU A 73 -6.61 28.02 4.80
C GLU A 73 -7.85 28.00 5.73
N LEU A 74 -8.64 26.93 5.69
CA LEU A 74 -9.83 26.79 6.53
C LEU A 74 -9.50 26.28 7.94
N VAL A 75 -8.46 25.47 8.07
CA VAL A 75 -8.09 24.79 9.33
C VAL A 75 -7.15 25.63 10.19
N GLU A 76 -6.30 26.48 9.61
CA GLU A 76 -5.34 27.33 10.33
C GLU A 76 -5.98 28.22 11.42
N PRO A 77 -7.17 28.84 11.22
CA PRO A 77 -7.84 29.59 12.28
C PRO A 77 -8.24 28.76 13.51
N VAL A 78 -8.36 27.44 13.35
CA VAL A 78 -8.81 26.50 14.38
C VAL A 78 -7.65 25.75 15.03
N LEU A 79 -6.74 25.21 14.22
CA LEU A 79 -5.62 24.39 14.69
C LEU A 79 -4.30 25.17 14.81
N GLY A 80 -4.28 26.44 14.39
CA GLY A 80 -3.08 27.27 14.37
C GLY A 80 -2.13 26.92 13.23
N VAL A 81 -0.88 27.34 13.40
CA VAL A 81 0.16 27.23 12.36
C VAL A 81 0.75 25.80 12.35
N PRO A 82 0.91 25.19 11.17
CA PRO A 82 1.52 23.87 11.05
C PRO A 82 2.97 23.87 11.55
N GLN A 83 3.31 22.91 12.40
CA GLN A 83 4.66 22.75 12.95
C GLN A 83 5.55 21.89 12.04
N GLN A 84 4.96 20.86 11.43
CA GLN A 84 5.64 19.98 10.50
C GLN A 84 4.69 19.55 9.40
N SER A 85 5.24 19.31 8.22
CA SER A 85 4.54 18.73 7.09
C SER A 85 5.40 17.69 6.41
N ALA A 86 4.75 16.64 5.95
CA ALA A 86 5.38 15.48 5.35
C ALA A 86 4.52 14.97 4.22
N THR A 87 5.12 14.47 3.14
CA THR A 87 4.39 13.81 2.06
C THR A 87 5.14 12.54 1.67
N ARG A 88 4.40 11.44 1.52
CA ARG A 88 4.96 10.14 1.14
C ARG A 88 4.05 9.41 0.17
N LEU A 89 4.64 8.58 -0.68
CA LEU A 89 3.88 7.62 -1.48
C LEU A 89 3.58 6.39 -0.62
N HIS A 90 2.30 6.04 -0.49
CA HIS A 90 1.87 4.82 0.19
C HIS A 90 1.26 3.86 -0.83
N CYS A 91 1.80 2.66 -0.94
CA CYS A 91 1.19 1.59 -1.72
C CYS A 91 0.83 0.43 -0.79
N ASP A 92 -0.38 -0.09 -0.94
CA ASP A 92 -0.87 -1.26 -0.23
C ASP A 92 -1.42 -2.31 -1.22
N PHE A 93 -1.54 -3.54 -0.75
CA PHE A 93 -2.06 -4.66 -1.51
C PHE A 93 -3.36 -5.13 -0.89
N ARG A 94 -4.43 -5.05 -1.66
CA ARG A 94 -5.74 -5.58 -1.27
C ARG A 94 -6.01 -6.89 -1.99
N SER A 95 -6.44 -7.91 -1.24
CA SER A 95 -7.04 -9.10 -1.84
C SER A 95 -8.51 -8.85 -2.16
N MET A 96 -8.92 -9.23 -3.37
CA MET A 96 -10.34 -9.41 -3.66
C MET A 96 -10.71 -10.85 -3.34
N ASP A 97 -11.47 -11.01 -2.27
CA ASP A 97 -11.86 -12.31 -1.73
C ASP A 97 -13.33 -12.64 -2.06
N ARG A 98 -13.61 -13.89 -2.42
CA ARG A 98 -14.98 -14.44 -2.47
C ARG A 98 -15.13 -15.56 -1.45
N GLY A 99 -15.20 -15.16 -0.18
CA GLY A 99 -15.35 -16.08 0.94
C GLY A 99 -14.02 -16.61 1.45
N TRP A 100 -13.50 -17.68 0.84
CA TRP A 100 -12.35 -18.45 1.38
C TRP A 100 -11.11 -18.49 0.46
N PHE A 101 -11.16 -17.88 -0.72
CA PHE A 101 -9.99 -17.75 -1.60
C PHE A 101 -9.91 -16.35 -2.23
N ALA A 102 -8.68 -15.83 -2.32
CA ALA A 102 -8.35 -14.62 -3.06
C ALA A 102 -8.33 -14.94 -4.56
N PHE A 103 -9.12 -14.22 -5.35
CA PHE A 103 -9.16 -14.43 -6.80
C PHE A 103 -8.34 -13.39 -7.58
N SER A 104 -8.06 -12.23 -6.99
CA SER A 104 -7.06 -11.31 -7.50
C SER A 104 -6.52 -10.41 -6.41
N TYR A 105 -5.33 -9.88 -6.67
CA TYR A 105 -4.71 -8.84 -5.86
C TYR A 105 -4.79 -7.53 -6.63
N VAL A 106 -5.06 -6.45 -5.92
CA VAL A 106 -5.02 -5.08 -6.44
C VAL A 106 -3.94 -4.35 -5.67
N GLN A 107 -3.06 -3.68 -6.40
CA GLN A 107 -2.13 -2.71 -5.82
C GLN A 107 -2.80 -1.35 -5.87
N GLU A 108 -3.01 -0.74 -4.70
CA GLU A 108 -3.53 0.60 -4.56
C GLU A 108 -2.40 1.50 -4.07
N CYS A 109 -2.13 2.59 -4.78
CA CYS A 109 -1.16 3.59 -4.38
C CYS A 109 -1.86 4.94 -4.18
N GLU A 110 -1.53 5.62 -3.09
CA GLU A 110 -2.00 6.93 -2.73
C GLU A 110 -0.83 7.81 -2.26
N LEU A 111 -0.89 9.10 -2.59
CA LEU A 111 0.02 10.10 -2.06
C LEU A 111 -0.57 10.61 -0.74
N VAL A 112 0.16 10.43 0.35
CA VAL A 112 -0.29 10.76 1.70
C VAL A 112 0.51 11.96 2.19
N ALA A 113 -0.16 13.10 2.32
CA ALA A 113 0.36 14.27 3.01
C ALA A 113 -0.13 14.28 4.46
N GLN A 114 0.77 14.53 5.39
CA GLN A 114 0.45 14.73 6.79
C GLN A 114 0.91 16.11 7.23
N THR A 115 0.10 16.76 8.06
CA THR A 115 0.39 18.07 8.64
C THR A 115 0.13 18.00 10.13
N LEU A 116 1.07 18.52 10.89
CA LEU A 116 1.08 18.44 12.34
C LEU A 116 0.80 19.82 12.95
N TYR A 117 -0.17 19.89 13.85
CA TYR A 117 -0.60 21.11 14.52
C TYR A 117 -0.47 20.94 16.04
N GLU A 118 0.12 21.93 16.71
CA GLU A 118 0.12 22.02 18.17
C GLU A 118 -1.19 22.70 18.62
N VAL A 119 -1.98 21.99 19.42
CA VAL A 119 -3.30 22.48 19.88
C VAL A 119 -3.34 22.75 21.39
N GLY A 120 -2.18 22.67 22.06
CA GLY A 120 -2.06 22.96 23.49
C GLY A 120 -2.91 22.03 24.36
N GLU A 121 -3.76 22.62 25.20
CA GLU A 121 -4.66 21.91 26.12
C GLU A 121 -6.09 21.76 25.58
N ALA A 122 -6.34 22.10 24.30
CA ALA A 122 -7.65 22.00 23.70
C ALA A 122 -8.22 20.58 23.83
N THR A 123 -9.46 20.47 24.27
CA THR A 123 -10.12 19.18 24.40
C THR A 123 -10.57 18.69 23.03
N THR A 124 -10.70 17.36 22.88
CA THR A 124 -11.27 16.76 21.67
C THR A 124 -12.65 17.35 21.33
N GLY A 125 -13.46 17.68 22.34
CA GLY A 125 -14.80 18.26 22.14
C GLY A 125 -14.75 19.63 21.47
N GLU A 126 -13.86 20.51 21.94
CA GLU A 126 -13.65 21.84 21.38
C GLU A 126 -13.11 21.79 19.95
N LEU A 127 -12.10 20.95 19.72
CA LEU A 127 -11.51 20.78 18.39
C LEU A 127 -12.52 20.21 17.39
N ARG A 128 -13.34 19.25 17.82
CA ARG A 128 -14.39 18.67 16.97
C ARG A 128 -15.43 19.72 16.58
N ALA A 129 -15.93 20.48 17.54
CA ALA A 129 -16.93 21.53 17.28
C ALA A 129 -16.37 22.63 16.36
N ALA A 130 -15.09 22.98 16.51
CA ALA A 130 -14.46 23.98 15.67
C ALA A 130 -14.25 23.50 14.22
N LEU A 131 -13.85 22.24 14.04
CA LEU A 131 -13.64 21.65 12.70
C LEU A 131 -14.95 21.38 11.95
N GLU A 132 -16.08 21.19 12.65
CA GLU A 132 -17.38 20.87 12.05
C GLU A 132 -17.84 21.88 10.98
N SER A 133 -17.45 23.15 11.11
CA SER A 133 -17.78 24.20 10.14
C SER A 133 -16.85 24.23 8.91
N VAL A 134 -15.55 24.03 9.12
CA VAL A 134 -14.53 23.91 8.06
C VAL A 134 -14.88 22.78 7.10
N ASP A 135 -15.37 21.73 7.69
CA ASP A 135 -15.74 20.47 7.09
C ASP A 135 -16.90 20.53 6.10
N GLU A 136 -17.97 21.27 6.43
CA GLU A 136 -19.12 21.45 5.55
C GLU A 136 -18.71 22.23 4.29
N ILE A 137 -17.80 23.20 4.45
CA ILE A 137 -17.27 24.04 3.37
C ILE A 137 -16.32 23.24 2.49
N ALA A 138 -15.35 22.56 3.10
CA ALA A 138 -14.32 21.87 2.34
C ALA A 138 -14.83 20.57 1.70
N PHE A 139 -15.74 19.83 2.34
CA PHE A 139 -16.13 18.46 1.94
C PHE A 139 -17.64 18.22 2.01
N PRO A 140 -18.44 18.85 1.14
CA PRO A 140 -19.88 18.65 1.12
C PRO A 140 -20.23 17.16 0.91
N GLY A 141 -21.16 16.64 1.73
CA GLY A 141 -21.69 15.28 1.60
C GLY A 141 -20.90 14.14 2.26
N HIS A 142 -19.82 14.42 3.00
CA HIS A 142 -19.07 13.39 3.72
C HIS A 142 -19.63 13.15 5.12
N THR A 143 -19.65 11.90 5.57
CA THR A 143 -20.12 11.53 6.92
C THR A 143 -18.94 11.39 7.88
N SER A 144 -18.96 12.12 8.99
CA SER A 144 -17.97 11.97 10.05
C SER A 144 -18.31 10.74 10.90
N ARG A 145 -17.35 9.82 11.04
CA ARG A 145 -17.42 8.72 12.01
C ARG A 145 -16.45 9.02 13.14
N SER A 146 -16.99 9.21 14.35
CA SER A 146 -16.19 9.30 15.57
C SER A 146 -16.07 7.89 16.17
N ASP A 147 -14.88 7.32 16.16
CA ASP A 147 -14.62 6.12 16.97
C ASP A 147 -14.41 6.54 18.43
N ALA A 148 -14.94 5.74 19.37
CA ALA A 148 -15.06 6.11 20.78
C ALA A 148 -13.73 5.98 21.57
N GLU A 149 -12.78 5.21 21.05
CA GLU A 149 -11.58 4.78 21.79
C GLU A 149 -10.37 5.66 21.49
N CYS A 150 -10.27 6.16 20.24
CA CYS A 150 -9.52 7.38 19.94
C CYS A 150 -10.31 8.23 18.97
N PRO A 151 -10.80 9.41 19.38
CA PRO A 151 -11.64 10.21 18.54
C PRO A 151 -10.80 10.76 17.39
N ALA A 152 -10.85 10.08 16.24
CA ALA A 152 -10.74 10.77 14.97
C ALA A 152 -11.71 11.95 15.06
N LEU A 153 -11.16 13.17 15.04
CA LEU A 153 -11.96 14.38 15.01
C LEU A 153 -12.86 14.33 13.76
N ARG A 154 -12.35 13.73 12.68
CA ARG A 154 -13.10 13.41 11.49
C ARG A 154 -12.43 12.33 10.66
N TYR A 155 -13.28 11.59 9.95
CA TYR A 155 -12.89 10.70 8.86
C TYR A 155 -13.76 10.99 7.64
N SER A 156 -13.14 11.33 6.51
CA SER A 156 -13.82 11.51 5.22
C SER A 156 -13.55 10.29 4.33
N HIS A 157 -14.59 9.60 3.89
CA HIS A 157 -14.47 8.42 3.03
C HIS A 157 -14.78 8.77 1.57
N GLY A 158 -13.86 8.46 0.66
CA GLY A 158 -13.93 8.77 -0.76
C GLY A 158 -12.61 8.41 -1.46
N PRO A 159 -12.48 8.64 -2.78
CA PRO A 159 -11.22 8.43 -3.49
C PRO A 159 -10.11 9.31 -2.90
N ASN A 160 -10.47 10.50 -2.42
CA ASN A 160 -9.61 11.37 -1.62
C ASN A 160 -10.00 11.22 -0.16
N ARG A 161 -9.03 10.98 0.72
CA ARG A 161 -9.27 10.83 2.17
C ARG A 161 -8.73 12.05 2.90
N LEU A 162 -9.53 12.60 3.81
CA LEU A 162 -9.08 13.55 4.83
C LEU A 162 -9.41 12.98 6.19
N GLU A 163 -8.44 12.98 7.08
CA GLU A 163 -8.59 12.54 8.46
C GLU A 163 -7.90 13.54 9.39
N HIS A 164 -8.60 13.97 10.44
CA HIS A 164 -8.01 14.73 11.54
C HIS A 164 -8.01 13.85 12.77
N ARG A 165 -6.84 13.62 13.36
CA ARG A 165 -6.70 12.80 14.57
C ARG A 165 -6.09 13.61 15.70
N HIS A 166 -6.77 13.63 16.84
CA HIS A 166 -6.31 14.31 18.04
C HIS A 166 -5.52 13.36 18.94
N TYR A 167 -4.38 13.83 19.42
CA TYR A 167 -3.52 13.18 20.39
C TYR A 167 -3.42 14.09 21.60
N PRO A 168 -4.23 13.88 22.65
CA PRO A 168 -4.16 14.69 23.85
C PRO A 168 -2.81 14.53 24.57
N PRO A 169 -2.43 15.47 25.44
CA PRO A 169 -1.26 15.37 26.30
C PRO A 169 -1.16 14.00 26.99
N GLY A 170 -0.01 13.33 26.88
CA GLY A 170 0.22 12.02 27.52
C GLY A 170 -0.49 10.82 26.89
N SER A 171 -1.07 10.94 25.69
CA SER A 171 -1.82 9.89 24.98
C SER A 171 -1.09 8.54 24.83
N ASP A 172 0.25 8.54 24.76
CA ASP A 172 1.06 7.32 24.65
C ASP A 172 0.95 6.39 25.88
N SER A 173 0.48 6.91 27.01
CA SER A 173 0.28 6.13 28.25
C SER A 173 -1.06 5.39 28.31
N SER A 174 -1.98 5.65 27.37
CA SER A 174 -3.35 5.12 27.42
C SER A 174 -3.46 3.60 27.22
N GLY A 175 -2.39 2.94 26.75
CA GLY A 175 -2.40 1.50 26.44
C GLY A 175 -3.20 1.13 25.19
N ASP A 176 -4.03 2.05 24.67
CA ASP A 176 -4.74 1.89 23.41
C ASP A 176 -3.78 2.14 22.23
N ARG A 177 -3.66 1.12 21.36
CA ARG A 177 -2.83 1.19 20.16
C ARG A 177 -3.37 2.20 19.14
N ASN A 178 -4.66 2.50 19.18
CA ASN A 178 -5.31 3.41 18.25
C ASN A 178 -5.06 4.89 18.59
N CYS A 179 -4.72 5.19 19.85
CA CYS A 179 -4.37 6.52 20.35
C CYS A 179 -2.87 6.82 20.41
N ARG A 180 -2.04 5.85 20.01
CA ARG A 180 -0.59 6.07 20.02
C ARG A 180 -0.22 6.98 18.86
N MET A 181 0.61 7.97 19.15
CA MET A 181 1.17 8.81 18.10
C MET A 181 1.91 7.93 17.09
N PRO A 182 1.82 8.19 15.77
CA PRO A 182 2.52 7.38 14.78
C PRO A 182 4.00 7.36 15.12
N SER A 183 4.68 6.24 14.91
CA SER A 183 6.14 6.18 15.03
C SER A 183 6.78 6.34 13.66
N THR A 184 8.06 6.70 13.63
CA THR A 184 8.83 6.69 12.39
C THR A 184 8.73 5.29 11.76
N PRO A 185 8.42 5.17 10.46
CA PRO A 185 8.38 3.88 9.81
C PRO A 185 9.75 3.20 9.88
N THR A 186 9.79 1.95 10.31
CA THR A 186 11.01 1.12 10.27
C THR A 186 11.38 0.64 8.86
N ALA A 187 10.56 0.95 7.86
CA ALA A 187 10.87 0.68 6.47
C ALA A 187 11.77 1.79 5.90
N PRO A 188 12.77 1.46 5.06
CA PRO A 188 13.58 2.44 4.36
C PRO A 188 12.70 3.27 3.44
N LEU A 189 13.03 4.54 3.46
CA LEU A 189 12.31 5.63 2.85
C LEU A 189 12.65 5.70 1.36
N SER A 190 11.72 6.23 0.56
CA SER A 190 12.03 6.69 -0.80
C SER A 190 12.76 8.04 -0.73
N ASP A 191 13.61 8.34 -1.71
CA ASP A 191 14.34 9.63 -1.78
C ASP A 191 13.38 10.84 -1.84
N ASP A 192 12.15 10.64 -2.33
CA ASP A 192 11.12 11.67 -2.45
C ASP A 192 10.17 11.73 -1.23
N ASP A 193 10.29 10.81 -0.28
CA ASP A 193 9.43 10.81 0.89
C ASP A 193 9.96 11.75 1.97
N THR A 194 9.10 12.65 2.44
CA THR A 194 9.29 13.34 3.73
C THR A 194 8.42 12.66 4.77
N TYR A 195 8.95 12.49 5.97
CA TYR A 195 8.23 11.88 7.10
C TYR A 195 8.07 12.90 8.21
N LEU A 196 6.96 12.77 8.95
CA LEU A 196 6.87 13.42 10.24
C LEU A 196 7.91 12.78 11.15
N GLU A 197 8.48 13.59 12.05
CA GLU A 197 9.33 13.11 13.14
C GLU A 197 8.53 13.17 14.45
N PRO A 198 7.50 12.32 14.64
CA PRO A 198 6.62 12.38 15.80
C PRO A 198 7.35 12.07 17.12
N GLU A 199 8.50 11.41 17.04
CA GLU A 199 9.38 11.14 18.19
C GLU A 199 10.10 12.40 18.69
N ALA A 200 10.29 13.40 17.82
CA ALA A 200 10.85 14.69 18.19
C ALA A 200 9.83 15.64 18.84
N LEU A 201 8.55 15.25 18.90
CA LEU A 201 7.47 16.08 19.43
C LEU A 201 7.39 16.04 20.95
N ASP A 202 7.07 17.19 21.53
CA ASP A 202 6.80 17.32 22.95
C ASP A 202 5.47 16.66 23.32
N ARG A 203 5.55 15.44 23.85
CA ARG A 203 4.39 14.61 24.23
C ARG A 203 3.62 15.14 25.45
N SER A 204 4.14 16.16 26.12
CA SER A 204 3.40 16.87 27.17
C SER A 204 2.33 17.83 26.63
N ARG A 205 2.31 18.05 25.30
CA ARG A 205 1.34 18.91 24.60
C ARG A 205 0.31 18.09 23.83
N GLY A 206 -0.80 18.73 23.49
CA GLY A 206 -1.81 18.20 22.59
C GLY A 206 -1.45 18.45 21.12
N TRP A 207 -1.69 17.45 20.28
CA TRP A 207 -1.34 17.47 18.86
C TRP A 207 -2.52 17.04 18.00
N VAL A 208 -2.67 17.67 16.84
CA VAL A 208 -3.56 17.17 15.78
C VAL A 208 -2.75 16.83 14.55
N ILE A 209 -2.96 15.64 14.02
CA ILE A 209 -2.43 15.22 12.72
C ILE A 209 -3.56 15.28 11.70
N SER A 210 -3.42 16.18 10.73
CA SER A 210 -4.23 16.18 9.51
C SER A 210 -3.58 15.27 8.48
N THR A 211 -4.31 14.28 7.97
CA THR A 211 -3.85 13.36 6.94
C THR A 211 -4.72 13.53 5.69
N HIS A 212 -4.08 13.88 4.59
CA HIS A 212 -4.68 13.99 3.26
C HIS A 212 -4.12 12.87 2.40
N ALA A 213 -4.97 12.00 1.88
CA ALA A 213 -4.59 11.00 0.90
C ALA A 213 -5.24 11.30 -0.45
N TRP A 214 -4.45 11.20 -1.50
CA TRP A 214 -4.87 11.38 -2.89
C TRP A 214 -4.55 10.11 -3.68
N PRO A 215 -5.50 9.56 -4.45
CA PRO A 215 -5.29 8.33 -5.18
C PRO A 215 -4.30 8.58 -6.32
N VAL A 216 -3.36 7.66 -6.49
CA VAL A 216 -2.37 7.70 -7.57
C VAL A 216 -2.67 6.61 -8.59
N SER A 217 -2.86 5.38 -8.12
CA SER A 217 -3.04 4.21 -8.99
C SER A 217 -3.87 3.13 -8.29
N SER A 218 -4.61 2.35 -9.08
CA SER A 218 -5.24 1.11 -8.65
C SER A 218 -5.08 0.08 -9.77
N THR A 219 -4.09 -0.81 -9.64
CA THR A 219 -3.74 -1.79 -10.68
C THR A 219 -4.09 -3.20 -10.24
N GLU A 220 -4.87 -3.92 -11.05
CA GLU A 220 -5.16 -5.35 -10.83
C GLU A 220 -3.97 -6.22 -11.26
N LEU A 221 -3.43 -6.98 -10.31
CA LEU A 221 -2.28 -7.86 -10.48
C LEU A 221 -2.68 -9.33 -10.78
N GLY A 222 -3.96 -9.68 -10.64
CA GLY A 222 -4.47 -11.05 -10.79
C GLY A 222 -4.03 -11.97 -9.64
N CYS A 223 -4.00 -13.30 -9.85
CA CYS A 223 -3.68 -14.30 -8.79
C CYS A 223 -2.19 -14.47 -8.47
N ALA A 224 -1.32 -13.56 -8.93
CA ALA A 224 0.13 -13.73 -8.82
C ALA A 224 0.68 -13.21 -7.48
N PHE A 225 0.62 -14.00 -6.40
CA PHE A 225 1.32 -13.70 -5.14
C PHE A 225 2.21 -14.90 -4.73
N PRO A 226 3.46 -14.74 -4.21
CA PRO A 226 3.92 -13.73 -3.23
C PRO A 226 5.21 -12.95 -3.54
N GLN A 227 5.61 -12.81 -4.81
CA GLN A 227 6.90 -12.19 -5.17
C GLN A 227 6.81 -10.88 -5.97
N ILE A 228 5.64 -10.24 -6.02
CA ILE A 228 5.56 -8.86 -6.53
C ILE A 228 6.07 -7.95 -5.39
N LEU A 229 7.40 -7.89 -5.25
CA LEU A 229 8.14 -7.16 -4.22
C LEU A 229 8.12 -5.64 -4.49
N PHE A 230 6.96 -5.01 -4.50
CA PHE A 230 6.87 -3.55 -4.59
C PHE A 230 6.08 -2.98 -3.42
N CYS A 231 6.64 -3.14 -2.21
CA CYS A 231 6.27 -2.32 -1.06
C CYS A 231 7.26 -1.16 -0.82
N ARG A 232 8.29 -1.01 -1.67
CA ARG A 232 9.34 0.01 -1.54
C ARG A 232 9.60 0.66 -2.89
N ASN A 233 8.93 1.78 -3.13
CA ASN A 233 9.14 2.72 -4.22
C ASN A 233 9.03 2.13 -5.66
N PRO A 234 8.09 2.58 -6.51
CA PRO A 234 8.04 2.18 -7.93
C PRO A 234 9.34 2.51 -8.71
N LEU A 235 10.16 3.44 -8.21
CA LEU A 235 11.43 3.87 -8.81
C LEU A 235 12.63 2.99 -8.42
N ASN A 236 12.53 2.19 -7.36
CA ASN A 236 13.63 1.31 -6.93
C ASN A 236 13.45 -0.08 -7.53
N ASP A 237 14.50 -0.59 -8.17
CA ASP A 237 14.56 -1.98 -8.66
C ASP A 237 14.31 -2.96 -7.51
N PRO A 238 13.64 -4.11 -7.77
CA PRO A 238 13.42 -5.09 -6.73
C PRO A 238 14.78 -5.57 -6.20
N ALA A 239 15.05 -5.30 -4.92
CA ALA A 239 16.14 -5.96 -4.23
C ALA A 239 15.75 -7.44 -4.06
N ILE A 240 16.27 -8.28 -4.96
CA ILE A 240 16.19 -9.74 -4.82
C ILE A 240 17.20 -10.11 -3.72
N PRO A 241 16.77 -10.72 -2.59
CA PRO A 241 17.69 -11.29 -1.61
C PRO A 241 18.49 -12.48 -2.16
#